data_AF-A0A2R5ETP5-F1
#
_entry.id   AF-A0A2R5ETP5-F1
#
_cell.length_a   1.000
_cell.length_b   1.000
_cell.length_c   1.000
_cell.angle_alpha   90.00
_cell.angle_beta   90.00
_cell.angle_gamma   90.00
#
_symmetry.space_group_name_H-M   'P 1'
#
loop_
_entity.id
_entity.type
_entity.pdbx_description
1 polymer ?
#
loop_
_entity_poly.entity_id
_entity_poly.type
_entity_poly.pdbx_seq_one_letter_code
_entity_poly.pdbx_strand_id
1 'polypeptide(L)' 'MTTAKIPYGDKKVTVELTIKELQALAGIRFHANHEVEVSARKKLNMVLEGTYERESRDNAPIPYQLLS' A
#
# COMPACT_ATOMS: atom_id res chain seq x y z
N MET A 1 -18.77 -14.54 -10.78
CA MET A 1 -18.28 -13.30 -10.15
C MET A 1 -16.85 -13.54 -9.70
N THR A 2 -15.88 -12.84 -10.29
CA THR A 2 -14.47 -12.95 -9.92
C THR A 2 -14.24 -12.17 -8.63
N THR A 3 -14.30 -12.87 -7.50
CA THR A 3 -13.79 -12.38 -6.23
C THR A 3 -12.28 -12.26 -6.37
N ALA A 4 -11.79 -11.06 -6.70
CA ALA A 4 -10.37 -10.77 -6.56
C ALA A 4 -10.02 -11.03 -5.09
N LYS A 5 -9.31 -12.13 -4.82
CA LYS A 5 -8.77 -12.41 -3.50
C LYS A 5 -7.71 -11.36 -3.25
N ILE A 6 -8.11 -10.24 -2.65
CA ILE A 6 -7.16 -9.23 -2.17
C ILE A 6 -6.41 -9.92 -1.03
N PRO A 7 -5.10 -10.17 -1.18
CA PRO A 7 -4.31 -10.76 -0.12
C PRO A 7 -4.45 -9.90 1.14
N TYR A 8 -4.81 -10.52 2.25
CA TYR A 8 -5.00 -9.86 3.54
C TYR A 8 -5.93 -8.62 3.55
N GLY A 9 -7.06 -8.67 2.84
CA GLY A 9 -8.04 -7.56 2.82
C GLY A 9 -8.50 -7.05 4.20
N ASP A 10 -8.39 -7.87 5.25
CA ASP A 10 -8.72 -7.51 6.63
C ASP A 10 -7.55 -6.93 7.44
N LYS A 11 -6.31 -6.97 6.91
CA LYS A 11 -5.15 -6.39 7.59
C LYS A 11 -5.14 -4.87 7.44
N LYS A 12 -4.86 -4.19 8.54
CA LYS A 12 -4.71 -2.74 8.58
C LYS A 12 -3.28 -2.34 8.25
N VAL A 13 -3.14 -1.30 7.44
CA VAL A 13 -1.87 -0.63 7.14
C VAL A 13 -1.96 0.82 7.60
N THR A 14 -0.87 1.31 8.18
CA THR A 14 -0.75 2.70 8.63
C THR A 14 0.16 3.43 7.66
N VAL A 15 -0.22 4.65 7.28
CA VAL A 15 0.50 5.48 6.29
C VAL A 15 0.68 6.87 6.86
N GLU A 16 1.89 7.42 6.77
CA GLU A 16 2.16 8.80 7.14
C GLU A 16 1.86 9.73 5.96
N LEU A 17 0.86 10.60 6.15
CA LEU A 17 0.40 11.55 5.16
C LEU A 17 0.36 12.95 5.76
N THR A 18 0.59 13.95 4.92
CA THR A 18 0.37 15.35 5.32
C THR A 18 -1.12 15.69 5.27
N ILE A 19 -1.54 16.74 5.98
CA ILE A 19 -2.94 17.19 6.00
C ILE A 19 -3.47 17.46 4.59
N LYS A 20 -2.65 18.09 3.73
CA LYS A 20 -3.03 18.41 2.34
C LYS A 20 -3.25 17.14 1.50
N GLU A 21 -2.41 16.13 1.69
CA GLU A 21 -2.54 14.83 1.00
C GLU A 21 -3.79 14.08 1.45
N LEU A 22 -4.09 14.09 2.76
CA LEU A 22 -5.30 13.47 3.30
C LEU A 22 -6.57 14.18 2.79
N GLN A 23 -6.55 15.51 2.73
CA GLN A 23 -7.62 16.31 2.13
C GLN A 23 -7.80 16.00 0.64
N ALA A 24 -6.70 15.84 -0.11
CA ALA A 24 -6.74 15.48 -1.52
C ALA A 24 -7.39 14.10 -1.72
N LEU A 25 -7.03 13.11 -0.89
CA LEU A 25 -7.63 11.78 -0.91
C LEU A 25 -9.11 11.78 -0.49
N ALA A 26 -9.53 12.70 0.37
CA ALA A 26 -10.93 12.90 0.75
C ALA A 26 -11.77 13.57 -0.36
N GLY A 27 -11.17 13.90 -1.50
CA GLY A 27 -11.86 14.49 -2.66
C GLY A 27 -11.81 16.02 -2.71
N ILE A 28 -11.08 16.67 -1.80
CA ILE A 28 -10.86 18.12 -1.87
C ILE A 28 -9.90 18.41 -3.02
N ARG A 29 -10.36 19.17 -4.01
CA ARG A 29 -9.57 19.50 -5.19
C ARG A 29 -8.66 20.70 -4.93
N PHE A 30 -7.36 20.49 -5.12
CA PHE A 30 -6.37 21.56 -5.14
C PHE A 30 -6.12 22.01 -6.58
N HIS A 31 -6.87 22.99 -7.06
CA HIS A 31 -6.83 23.45 -8.47
C HIS A 31 -5.44 23.89 -8.94
N ALA A 32 -4.60 24.40 -8.04
CA ALA A 32 -3.24 24.84 -8.34
C ALA A 32 -2.17 23.80 -7.97
N ASN A 33 -2.55 22.65 -7.41
CA ASN A 33 -1.58 21.72 -6.82
C ASN A 33 -2.01 20.25 -6.95
N HIS A 34 -2.24 19.81 -8.19
CA HIS A 34 -2.58 18.41 -8.50
C HIS A 34 -1.49 17.43 -8.07
N GLU A 35 -0.24 17.91 -7.95
CA GLU A 35 0.90 17.12 -7.45
C GLU A 35 0.65 16.54 -6.05
N VAL A 36 -0.15 17.21 -5.22
CA VAL A 36 -0.51 16.73 -3.87
C VAL A 36 -1.37 15.46 -3.93
N GLU A 37 -2.25 15.35 -4.90
CA GLU A 37 -3.07 14.15 -5.09
C GLU A 37 -2.20 13.00 -5.60
N VAL A 38 -1.32 13.29 -6.56
CA VAL A 38 -0.37 12.32 -7.12
C VAL A 38 0.60 11.84 -6.04
N SER A 39 1.12 12.74 -5.19
CA SER A 39 2.01 12.37 -4.08
C SER A 39 1.33 11.48 -3.06
N ALA A 40 0.08 11.81 -2.69
CA ALA A 40 -0.72 11.02 -1.77
C ALA A 40 -0.95 9.59 -2.30
N ARG A 41 -1.35 9.46 -3.58
CA ARG A 41 -1.51 8.15 -4.23
C ARG A 41 -0.20 7.38 -4.30
N LYS A 42 0.91 8.03 -4.63
CA LYS A 42 2.23 7.40 -4.70
C LYS A 42 2.63 6.83 -3.34
N LYS A 43 2.39 7.56 -2.25
CA LYS A 43 2.67 7.08 -0.88
C LYS A 43 1.85 5.86 -0.50
N LEU A 44 0.54 5.86 -0.82
CA LEU A 44 -0.31 4.69 -0.61
C LEU A 44 0.22 3.47 -1.37
N ASN A 45 0.54 3.63 -2.65
CA ASN A 45 1.04 2.54 -3.48
C ASN A 45 2.37 1.97 -2.97
N MET A 46 3.30 2.82 -2.52
CA MET A 46 4.57 2.36 -1.95
C MET A 46 4.37 1.51 -0.68
N VAL A 47 3.44 1.89 0.20
CA VAL A 47 3.14 1.09 1.40
C VAL A 47 2.44 -0.22 1.04
N LEU A 48 1.53 -0.21 0.07
CA LEU A 48 0.88 -1.42 -0.41
C LEU A 48 1.90 -2.39 -1.03
N GLU A 49 2.75 -1.90 -1.93
CA GLU A 49 3.82 -2.70 -2.56
C GLU A 49 4.76 -3.32 -1.51
N GLY A 50 5.24 -2.52 -0.56
CA GLY A 50 6.08 -3.04 0.53
C GLY A 50 5.37 -4.07 1.42
N THR A 51 4.06 -3.98 1.56
CA THR A 51 3.26 -4.98 2.28
C THR A 51 3.17 -6.30 1.48
N TYR A 52 2.95 -6.22 0.18
CA TYR A 52 2.94 -7.39 -0.71
C TYR A 52 4.33 -8.05 -0.85
N GLU A 53 5.41 -7.27 -0.88
CA GLU A 53 6.77 -7.80 -0.93
C GLU A 53 7.14 -8.55 0.35
N ARG A 54 6.78 -8.01 1.53
CA ARG A 54 6.96 -8.73 2.81
C ARG A 54 6.18 -10.03 2.83
N GLU A 55 4.92 -9.99 2.38
CA GLU A 55 4.10 -11.20 2.26
C GLU A 55 4.76 -12.27 1.39
N SER A 56 5.27 -11.87 0.22
CA SER A 56 5.93 -12.80 -0.71
C SER A 56 7.18 -13.45 -0.10
N ARG A 57 7.87 -12.76 0.81
CA ARG A 57 9.02 -13.30 1.56
C ARG A 57 8.59 -14.21 2.71
N ASP A 58 7.60 -13.80 3.49
CA ASP A 58 7.13 -14.56 4.65
C ASP A 58 6.45 -15.87 4.24
N ASN A 59 5.83 -15.90 3.07
CA ASN A 59 5.15 -17.09 2.53
C ASN A 59 6.07 -17.93 1.60
N ALA A 60 7.36 -17.62 1.53
CA ALA A 60 8.32 -18.39 0.74
C ALA A 60 8.62 -19.75 1.42
N PRO A 61 8.74 -20.84 0.65
CA PRO A 61 9.17 -22.12 1.19
C PRO A 61 10.52 -22.00 1.90
N ILE A 62 10.64 -22.59 3.08
CA ILE A 62 11.89 -22.62 3.84
C ILE A 62 12.96 -23.31 2.98
N PRO A 63 14.12 -22.69 2.74
CA PRO A 63 15.19 -23.33 1.98
C PRO A 63 15.60 -24.65 2.64
N TYR A 64 15.60 -25.75 1.89
CA TYR A 64 16.01 -27.08 2.37
C TYR A 64 17.41 -27.10 3.03
N GLN A 65 18.26 -26.14 2.66
CA GLN A 65 19.60 -25.96 3.21
C GLN A 65 19.63 -25.52 4.68
N LEU A 66 18.49 -25.09 5.25
CA LEU A 66 18.36 -24.69 6.66
C LEU A 66 17.73 -25.78 7.54
N LEU A 67 17.36 -26.93 6.97
CA LEU A 67 16.73 -28.05 7.68
C LEU A 67 17.75 -29.11 8.18
N SER A 68 19.04 -28.76 8.16
CA SER A 68 20.16 -29.63 8.57
C SER A 68 20.56 -29.42 10.02
#